data_AF-A0A443IKT0-F1
#
_entry.id   AF-A0A443IKT0-F1
#
_cell.length_a   1.000
_cell.length_b   1.000
_cell.length_c   1.000
_cell.angle_alpha   90.00
_cell.angle_beta   90.00
_cell.angle_gamma   90.00
#
_symmetry.space_group_name_H-M   'P 1'
#
loop_
_entity.id
_entity.type
_entity.pdbx_description
1 polymer ?
#
loop_
_entity_poly.entity_id
_entity_poly.type
_entity_poly.pdbx_seq_one_letter_code
_entity_poly.pdbx_strand_id
1 'polypeptide(L)'
;MIERYTRPEMGAVWEEENRYRAWLEVEILACEAWSELGEIPKEDVKQIREKAGFDVDRIKEIEQETRHDVVAFTRAVSETLGEERKWIHYGLTSTDVVDTALSYLLKQANTIIRKDLENFITILREKAVEHKDTMMMGRTHGVHAEPTTFGLKMALWYEEMKRNLERFNQAAEGVEFGKISGAVGTYANIDPFVEKFVCEKLGLQPAPLSTQTLQRDRHAHYMGVLALIATSIEKFAVEIRGLQKSETREVEEFFAKGQKGSSAMPHKRNPIASENMAGMARVLRGYMVTAYDNVPLWHERDISHSSAERIILPDATIALNYMLNRFGNVVKNLTVYPENMKRNMDRTLGLIFSQQVLLTLIDKGLSREEAYDTVQPKAMEAWEKQISFKTLIEEDATVQKLLNQDEIDACFDPRYHLKHVDAIFERLGLN
;
A
#
# COMPACT_ATOMS: atom_id res chain seq x y z
N MET A 1 2.51 5.00 16.20
CA MET A 1 2.81 6.00 15.17
C MET A 1 2.54 7.36 15.77
N ILE A 2 3.31 8.37 15.39
CA ILE A 2 3.14 9.70 15.96
C ILE A 2 1.89 10.39 15.40
N GLU A 3 1.25 11.24 16.20
CA GLU A 3 0.01 11.96 15.88
C GLU A 3 0.05 12.66 14.51
N ARG A 4 1.20 13.23 14.13
CA ARG A 4 1.43 13.89 12.84
C ARG A 4 1.10 13.02 11.62
N TYR A 5 1.23 11.70 11.75
CA TYR A 5 1.01 10.73 10.67
C TYR A 5 -0.22 9.85 10.94
N THR A 6 -1.08 10.25 11.88
CA THR A 6 -2.30 9.55 12.24
C THR A 6 -3.50 10.32 11.72
N ARG A 7 -4.30 9.70 10.84
CA ARG A 7 -5.58 10.25 10.42
C ARG A 7 -6.68 9.81 11.41
N PRO A 8 -7.67 10.66 11.73
CA PRO A 8 -8.62 10.38 12.81
C PRO A 8 -9.33 9.04 12.70
N GLU A 9 -9.74 8.64 11.49
CA GLU A 9 -10.49 7.40 11.28
C GLU A 9 -9.70 6.13 11.61
N MET A 10 -8.39 6.11 11.33
CA MET A 10 -7.54 4.95 11.64
C MET A 10 -7.01 5.03 13.07
N GLY A 11 -6.80 6.24 13.60
CA GLY A 11 -6.47 6.45 15.01
C GLY A 11 -7.56 5.90 15.93
N ALA A 12 -8.83 6.21 15.63
CA ALA A 12 -9.98 5.76 16.40
C ALA A 12 -10.09 4.23 16.54
N VAL A 13 -9.65 3.47 15.53
CA VAL A 13 -9.63 2.00 15.59
C VAL A 13 -8.74 1.50 16.73
N TRP A 14 -7.60 2.17 16.95
CA TRP A 14 -6.55 1.74 17.89
C TRP A 14 -6.60 2.45 19.25
N GLU A 15 -7.65 3.23 19.51
CA GLU A 15 -7.90 3.80 20.84
C GLU A 15 -8.16 2.68 21.86
N GLU A 16 -7.69 2.87 23.10
CA GLU A 16 -7.90 1.89 24.17
C GLU A 16 -9.39 1.65 24.46
N GLU A 17 -10.18 2.71 24.36
CA GLU A 17 -11.64 2.66 24.46
C GLU A 17 -12.24 1.68 23.43
N ASN A 18 -11.81 1.76 22.16
CA ASN A 18 -12.30 0.85 21.12
C ASN A 18 -11.79 -0.58 21.33
N ARG A 19 -10.56 -0.75 21.84
CA ARG A 19 -10.02 -2.06 22.23
C ARG A 19 -10.88 -2.73 23.29
N TYR A 20 -11.18 -2.04 24.39
CA TYR A 20 -11.99 -2.61 25.47
C TYR A 20 -13.46 -2.78 25.06
N ARG A 21 -13.98 -1.94 24.18
CA ARG A 21 -15.29 -2.15 23.56
C ARG A 21 -15.34 -3.42 22.72
N ALA A 22 -14.29 -3.71 21.96
CA ALA A 22 -14.17 -4.97 21.22
C ALA A 22 -14.06 -6.19 22.17
N TRP A 23 -13.33 -6.07 23.27
CA TRP A 23 -13.26 -7.12 24.29
C TRP A 23 -14.62 -7.39 24.93
N LEU A 24 -15.34 -6.31 25.28
CA LEU A 24 -16.68 -6.41 25.85
C LEU A 24 -17.65 -7.08 24.87
N GLU A 25 -17.61 -6.72 23.59
CA GLU A 25 -18.47 -7.36 22.59
C GLU A 25 -18.19 -8.86 22.46
N VAL A 26 -16.92 -9.28 22.48
CA VAL A 26 -16.57 -10.72 22.48
C VAL A 26 -17.14 -11.44 23.70
N GLU A 27 -16.99 -10.87 24.90
CA GLU A 27 -17.52 -11.45 26.15
C GLU A 27 -19.04 -11.60 26.13
N ILE A 28 -19.76 -10.56 25.71
CA ILE A 28 -21.22 -10.59 25.68
C ILE A 28 -21.70 -11.61 24.64
N LEU A 29 -21.10 -11.65 23.45
CA LEU A 29 -21.44 -12.63 22.42
C LEU A 29 -21.14 -14.07 22.86
N ALA A 30 -20.09 -14.29 23.66
CA ALA A 30 -19.80 -15.60 24.22
C ALA A 30 -20.90 -16.03 25.21
N CYS A 31 -21.36 -15.11 26.07
CA CYS A 31 -22.50 -15.35 26.96
C CYS A 31 -23.79 -15.65 26.19
N GLU A 32 -24.08 -14.88 25.12
CA GLU A 32 -25.21 -15.12 24.23
C GLU A 32 -25.16 -16.52 23.59
N ALA A 33 -23.99 -16.95 23.12
CA ALA A 33 -23.83 -18.28 22.54
C ALA A 33 -24.08 -19.40 23.57
N TRP A 34 -23.55 -19.26 24.78
CA TRP A 34 -23.84 -20.20 25.86
C TRP A 34 -25.33 -20.23 26.25
N SER A 35 -26.03 -19.11 26.11
CA SER A 35 -27.47 -19.05 26.35
C SER A 35 -28.30 -19.74 25.26
N GLU A 36 -27.85 -19.67 24.00
CA GLU A 36 -28.44 -20.46 22.90
C GLU A 36 -28.24 -21.98 23.11
N LEU A 37 -27.16 -22.38 23.79
CA LEU A 37 -26.93 -23.76 24.23
C LEU A 37 -27.73 -24.16 25.49
N GLY A 38 -28.33 -23.19 26.20
CA GLY A 38 -29.09 -23.42 27.41
C GLY A 38 -28.27 -23.51 28.71
N GLU A 39 -26.95 -23.25 28.64
CA GLU A 39 -26.05 -23.30 29.80
C GLU A 39 -26.13 -22.02 30.66
N ILE A 40 -26.47 -20.88 30.04
CA ILE A 40 -26.65 -19.59 30.73
C ILE A 40 -28.11 -19.13 30.59
N PRO A 41 -28.79 -18.74 31.69
CA PRO A 41 -30.15 -18.22 31.63
C PRO A 41 -30.27 -16.99 30.72
N LYS A 42 -31.30 -16.96 29.85
CA LYS A 42 -31.53 -15.84 28.92
C LYS A 42 -31.68 -14.49 29.62
N GLU A 43 -32.25 -14.48 30.82
CA GLU A 43 -32.42 -13.25 31.61
C GLU A 43 -31.07 -12.70 32.09
N ASP A 44 -30.13 -13.57 32.48
CA ASP A 44 -28.79 -13.14 32.91
C ASP A 44 -28.02 -12.52 31.73
N VAL A 45 -28.08 -13.12 30.54
CA VAL A 45 -27.45 -12.58 29.33
C VAL A 45 -28.07 -11.25 28.91
N LYS A 46 -29.41 -11.13 29.00
CA LYS A 46 -30.09 -9.86 28.72
C LYS A 46 -29.59 -8.75 29.65
N GLN A 47 -29.45 -9.05 30.94
CA GLN A 47 -28.89 -8.09 31.90
C GLN A 47 -27.43 -7.72 31.58
N ILE A 48 -26.60 -8.71 31.20
CA ILE A 48 -25.23 -8.46 30.76
C ILE A 48 -25.20 -7.51 29.55
N ARG A 49 -25.99 -7.80 28.50
CA ARG A 49 -26.04 -6.97 27.28
C ARG A 49 -26.52 -5.54 27.55
N GLU A 50 -27.47 -5.36 28.48
CA GLU A 50 -28.04 -4.05 28.80
C GLU A 50 -27.15 -3.21 29.74
N LYS A 51 -26.43 -3.86 30.67
CA LYS A 51 -25.76 -3.17 31.79
C LYS A 51 -24.24 -3.21 31.75
N ALA A 52 -23.64 -4.19 31.07
CA ALA A 52 -22.19 -4.34 31.09
C ALA A 52 -21.52 -3.11 30.46
N GLY A 53 -20.63 -2.50 31.23
CA GLY A 53 -19.81 -1.37 30.81
C GLY A 53 -18.42 -1.49 31.38
N PHE A 54 -17.57 -0.51 31.07
CA PHE A 54 -16.24 -0.41 31.65
C PHE A 54 -15.82 1.06 31.75
N ASP A 55 -14.80 1.31 32.56
CA ASP A 55 -14.09 2.59 32.63
C ASP A 55 -12.59 2.32 32.40
N VAL A 56 -11.99 3.04 31.45
CA VAL A 56 -10.61 2.80 31.01
C VAL A 56 -9.60 3.06 32.14
N ASP A 57 -9.83 4.11 32.93
CA ASP A 57 -8.93 4.47 34.03
C ASP A 57 -9.05 3.43 35.16
N ARG A 58 -10.27 2.96 35.45
CA ARG A 58 -10.51 1.89 36.41
C ARG A 58 -9.82 0.58 36.02
N ILE A 59 -9.83 0.22 34.73
CA ILE A 59 -9.07 -0.95 34.25
C ILE A 59 -7.58 -0.78 34.55
N LYS A 60 -7.01 0.39 34.24
CA LYS A 60 -5.58 0.68 34.49
C LYS A 60 -5.23 0.63 35.98
N GLU A 61 -6.11 1.12 36.85
CA GLU A 61 -5.92 1.00 38.30
C GLU A 61 -5.85 -0.47 38.74
N ILE A 62 -6.79 -1.31 38.31
CA ILE A 62 -6.82 -2.74 38.65
C ILE A 62 -5.60 -3.48 38.04
N GLU A 63 -5.14 -3.07 36.86
CA GLU A 63 -3.97 -3.66 36.19
C GLU A 63 -2.67 -3.45 36.99
N GLN A 64 -2.53 -2.34 37.73
CA GLN A 64 -1.36 -2.09 38.58
C GLN A 64 -1.18 -3.14 39.67
N GLU A 65 -2.29 -3.71 40.17
CA GLU A 65 -2.30 -4.78 41.16
C GLU A 65 -2.22 -6.16 40.51
N THR A 66 -3.07 -6.41 39.51
CA THR A 66 -3.22 -7.74 38.90
C THR A 66 -2.08 -8.11 37.96
N ARG A 67 -1.37 -7.12 37.40
CA ARG A 67 -0.33 -7.30 36.38
C ARG A 67 -0.80 -8.15 35.18
N HIS A 68 -2.10 -8.12 34.90
CA HIS A 68 -2.75 -8.87 33.84
C HIS A 68 -3.95 -8.09 33.29
N ASP A 69 -3.85 -7.65 32.03
CA ASP A 69 -4.82 -6.78 31.36
C ASP A 69 -6.25 -7.36 31.25
N VAL A 70 -6.42 -8.61 30.80
CA VAL A 70 -7.75 -9.25 30.71
C VAL A 70 -8.39 -9.45 32.08
N VAL A 71 -7.61 -9.80 33.11
CA VAL A 71 -8.13 -9.91 34.48
C VAL A 71 -8.57 -8.55 35.01
N ALA A 72 -7.80 -7.50 34.73
CA ALA A 72 -8.17 -6.14 35.09
C ALA A 72 -9.46 -5.69 34.40
N PHE A 73 -9.59 -5.98 33.10
CA PHE A 73 -10.78 -5.71 32.31
C PHE A 73 -12.02 -6.44 32.84
N THR A 74 -11.97 -7.77 33.00
CA THR A 74 -13.13 -8.57 33.46
C THR A 74 -13.58 -8.17 34.87
N ARG A 75 -12.65 -7.78 35.75
CA ARG A 75 -12.98 -7.21 37.07
C ARG A 75 -13.68 -5.86 36.96
N ALA A 76 -13.16 -4.94 36.14
CA ALA A 76 -13.79 -3.64 35.91
C ALA A 76 -15.22 -3.79 35.35
N VAL A 77 -15.43 -4.70 34.39
CA VAL A 77 -16.76 -5.00 33.87
C VAL A 77 -17.67 -5.58 34.96
N SER A 78 -17.14 -6.49 35.77
CA SER A 78 -17.88 -7.11 36.89
C SER A 78 -18.33 -6.11 37.97
N GLU A 79 -17.66 -4.96 38.10
CA GLU A 79 -18.08 -3.87 39.00
C GLU A 79 -19.35 -3.16 38.50
N THR A 80 -19.68 -3.28 37.21
CA THR A 80 -20.89 -2.70 36.59
C THR A 80 -22.12 -3.61 36.64
N LEU A 81 -21.93 -4.87 37.04
CA LEU A 81 -22.93 -5.94 36.95
C LEU A 81 -23.36 -6.47 38.33
N GLY A 82 -24.54 -7.10 38.37
CA GLY A 82 -25.09 -7.80 39.53
C GLY A 82 -24.59 -9.24 39.67
N GLU A 83 -25.49 -10.16 40.03
CA GLU A 83 -25.16 -11.60 40.19
C GLU A 83 -24.77 -12.26 38.86
N GLU A 84 -25.29 -11.75 37.74
CA GLU A 84 -25.00 -12.21 36.38
C GLU A 84 -23.52 -12.08 36.00
N ARG A 85 -22.73 -11.27 36.73
CA ARG A 85 -21.28 -11.12 36.52
C ARG A 85 -20.51 -12.44 36.58
N LYS A 86 -21.05 -13.47 37.24
CA LYS A 86 -20.46 -14.82 37.32
C LYS A 86 -20.25 -15.48 35.95
N TRP A 87 -20.95 -14.99 34.92
CA TRP A 87 -20.88 -15.51 33.55
C TRP A 87 -19.85 -14.80 32.67
N ILE A 88 -19.36 -13.63 33.08
CA ILE A 88 -18.30 -12.95 32.35
C ILE A 88 -17.07 -13.85 32.32
N HIS A 89 -16.50 -14.04 31.12
CA HIS A 89 -15.35 -14.91 30.88
C HIS A 89 -15.60 -16.42 31.10
N TYR A 90 -16.86 -16.87 31.11
CA TYR A 90 -17.18 -18.29 31.34
C TYR A 90 -16.67 -19.21 30.23
N GLY A 91 -15.74 -20.11 30.60
CA GLY A 91 -15.12 -21.07 29.68
C GLY A 91 -14.01 -20.51 28.78
N LEU A 92 -13.76 -19.19 28.83
CA LEU A 92 -12.76 -18.51 28.01
C LEU A 92 -11.35 -18.59 28.62
N THR A 93 -10.35 -18.47 27.76
CA THR A 93 -8.99 -18.01 28.14
C THR A 93 -8.77 -16.57 27.70
N SER A 94 -7.80 -15.88 28.30
CA SER A 94 -7.46 -14.48 27.99
C SER A 94 -7.33 -14.20 26.49
N THR A 95 -6.71 -15.11 25.73
CA THR A 95 -6.48 -14.90 24.30
C THR A 95 -7.65 -15.31 23.40
N ASP A 96 -8.68 -15.98 23.92
CA ASP A 96 -9.94 -16.09 23.18
C ASP A 96 -10.54 -14.70 22.94
N VAL A 97 -10.47 -13.84 23.97
CA VAL A 97 -10.89 -12.43 23.89
C VAL A 97 -9.91 -11.60 23.09
N VAL A 98 -8.61 -11.64 23.47
CA VAL A 98 -7.60 -10.74 22.89
C VAL A 98 -7.41 -10.94 21.38
N ASP A 99 -7.23 -12.17 20.89
CA ASP A 99 -6.97 -12.41 19.45
C ASP A 99 -8.23 -12.19 18.61
N THR A 100 -9.41 -12.60 19.10
CA THR A 100 -10.68 -12.38 18.39
C THR A 100 -11.00 -10.90 18.28
N ALA A 101 -10.82 -10.14 19.37
CA ALA A 101 -11.00 -8.69 19.34
C ALA A 101 -9.93 -7.99 18.48
N LEU A 102 -8.67 -8.43 18.53
CA LEU A 102 -7.61 -7.89 17.67
C LEU A 102 -7.94 -8.09 16.19
N SER A 103 -8.44 -9.26 15.81
CA SER A 103 -8.85 -9.56 14.44
C SER A 103 -10.07 -8.75 14.02
N TYR A 104 -10.99 -8.48 14.94
CA TYR A 104 -12.09 -7.55 14.72
C TYR A 104 -11.61 -6.09 14.51
N LEU A 105 -10.62 -5.63 15.26
CA LEU A 105 -10.00 -4.32 15.03
C LEU A 105 -9.25 -4.26 13.70
N LEU A 106 -8.53 -5.33 13.34
CA LEU A 106 -7.89 -5.45 12.04
C LEU A 106 -8.91 -5.42 10.90
N LYS A 107 -10.08 -6.06 11.05
CA LYS A 107 -11.19 -5.96 10.09
C LYS A 107 -11.65 -4.52 9.88
N GLN A 108 -11.78 -3.74 10.95
CA GLN A 108 -12.12 -2.31 10.87
C GLN A 108 -11.02 -1.53 10.12
N ALA A 109 -9.75 -1.72 10.49
CA ALA A 109 -8.62 -1.10 9.80
C ALA A 109 -8.57 -1.51 8.31
N ASN A 110 -8.83 -2.79 8.02
CA ASN A 110 -8.80 -3.33 6.66
C ASN A 110 -9.87 -2.72 5.78
N THR A 111 -11.06 -2.47 6.34
CA THR A 111 -12.15 -1.79 5.65
C THR A 111 -11.73 -0.39 5.20
N ILE A 112 -11.01 0.35 6.06
CA ILE A 112 -10.49 1.68 5.74
C ILE A 112 -9.40 1.59 4.66
N ILE A 113 -8.41 0.71 4.84
CA ILE A 113 -7.29 0.57 3.89
C ILE A 113 -7.77 0.11 2.51
N ARG A 114 -8.75 -0.81 2.44
CA ARG A 114 -9.35 -1.25 1.18
C ARG A 114 -9.94 -0.08 0.40
N LYS A 115 -10.73 0.76 1.08
CA LYS A 115 -11.31 1.97 0.49
C LYS A 115 -10.23 2.94 0.01
N ASP A 116 -9.16 3.11 0.79
CA ASP A 116 -8.03 3.97 0.41
C ASP A 116 -7.28 3.47 -0.83
N LEU A 117 -7.11 2.15 -0.94
CA LEU A 117 -6.52 1.50 -2.12
C LEU A 117 -7.38 1.70 -3.36
N GLU A 118 -8.69 1.46 -3.26
CA GLU A 118 -9.66 1.67 -4.35
C GLU A 118 -9.69 3.14 -4.81
N ASN A 119 -9.67 4.07 -3.86
CA ASN A 119 -9.57 5.50 -4.14
C ASN A 119 -8.27 5.84 -4.87
N PHE A 120 -7.13 5.29 -4.42
CA PHE A 120 -5.86 5.57 -5.06
C PHE A 120 -5.76 4.97 -6.47
N ILE A 121 -6.31 3.77 -6.69
CA ILE A 121 -6.47 3.16 -8.02
C ILE A 121 -7.30 4.06 -8.93
N THR A 122 -8.39 4.65 -8.41
CA THR A 122 -9.23 5.59 -9.17
C THR A 122 -8.45 6.84 -9.58
N ILE A 123 -7.69 7.45 -8.66
CA ILE A 123 -6.83 8.61 -8.95
C ILE A 123 -5.80 8.29 -10.04
N LEU A 124 -5.18 7.11 -9.97
CA LEU A 124 -4.21 6.66 -10.98
C LEU A 124 -4.85 6.44 -12.34
N ARG A 125 -6.07 5.88 -12.39
CA ARG A 125 -6.87 5.75 -13.61
C ARG A 125 -7.15 7.12 -14.23
N GLU A 126 -7.64 8.07 -13.45
CA GLU A 126 -7.95 9.42 -13.91
C GLU A 126 -6.71 10.10 -14.50
N LYS A 127 -5.56 10.04 -13.79
CA LYS A 127 -4.30 10.62 -14.29
C LYS A 127 -3.73 9.90 -15.51
N ALA A 128 -3.92 8.59 -15.62
CA ALA A 128 -3.52 7.84 -16.80
C ALA A 128 -4.30 8.27 -18.04
N VAL A 129 -5.62 8.40 -17.91
CA VAL A 129 -6.51 8.85 -19.00
C VAL A 129 -6.23 10.30 -19.37
N GLU A 130 -6.09 11.21 -18.40
CA GLU A 130 -5.79 12.63 -18.63
C GLU A 130 -4.51 12.82 -19.45
N HIS A 131 -3.49 12.00 -19.20
CA HIS A 131 -2.18 12.12 -19.84
C HIS A 131 -1.87 11.01 -20.85
N LYS A 132 -2.90 10.34 -21.38
CA LYS A 132 -2.78 9.22 -22.33
C LYS A 132 -1.75 9.48 -23.43
N ASP A 133 -1.84 10.65 -24.06
CA ASP A 133 -0.98 11.05 -25.20
C ASP A 133 0.10 12.09 -24.82
N THR A 134 0.32 12.34 -23.53
CA THR A 134 1.36 13.28 -23.09
C THR A 134 2.73 12.65 -23.25
N MET A 135 3.39 12.91 -24.40
CA MET A 135 4.72 12.38 -24.71
C MET A 135 5.79 12.85 -23.73
N MET A 136 6.69 11.94 -23.37
CA MET A 136 7.87 12.19 -22.57
C MET A 136 9.00 11.22 -22.92
N MET A 137 10.22 11.47 -22.44
CA MET A 137 11.29 10.49 -22.58
C MET A 137 11.10 9.28 -21.67
N GLY A 138 11.15 8.09 -22.26
CA GLY A 138 11.47 6.85 -21.55
C GLY A 138 12.92 6.88 -21.09
N ARG A 139 13.17 6.36 -19.89
CA ARG A 139 14.50 6.38 -19.25
C ARG A 139 14.88 5.01 -18.74
N THR A 140 16.03 4.53 -19.16
CA THR A 140 16.68 3.30 -18.67
C THR A 140 18.05 3.67 -18.11
N HIS A 141 18.38 3.20 -16.91
CA HIS A 141 19.61 3.62 -16.19
C HIS A 141 19.73 5.14 -15.95
N GLY A 142 18.60 5.87 -16.00
CA GLY A 142 18.59 7.34 -15.92
C GLY A 142 18.96 8.05 -17.23
N VAL A 143 19.17 7.32 -18.32
CA VAL A 143 19.54 7.83 -19.66
C VAL A 143 18.33 7.79 -20.58
N HIS A 144 18.25 8.72 -21.54
CA HIS A 144 17.22 8.71 -22.59
C HIS A 144 17.29 7.43 -23.42
N ALA A 145 16.16 6.73 -23.52
CA ALA A 145 15.95 5.59 -24.40
C ALA A 145 15.04 6.04 -25.56
N GLU A 146 13.82 5.51 -25.63
CA GLU A 146 12.81 5.90 -26.60
C GLU A 146 11.67 6.71 -25.95
N PRO A 147 10.91 7.50 -26.73
CA PRO A 147 9.70 8.16 -26.26
C PRO A 147 8.66 7.19 -25.66
N THR A 148 7.95 7.66 -24.64
CA THR A 148 6.76 7.02 -24.06
C THR A 148 5.72 8.09 -23.72
N THR A 149 4.64 7.76 -23.02
CA THR A 149 3.71 8.76 -22.49
C THR A 149 3.66 8.77 -20.97
N PHE A 150 3.38 9.93 -20.38
CA PHE A 150 3.12 10.04 -18.96
C PHE A 150 1.87 9.23 -18.56
N GLY A 151 0.87 9.14 -19.44
CA GLY A 151 -0.29 8.27 -19.28
C GLY A 151 0.08 6.80 -19.12
N LEU A 152 0.99 6.26 -19.95
CA LEU A 152 1.49 4.89 -19.78
C LEU A 152 2.24 4.68 -18.46
N LYS A 153 2.97 5.70 -17.98
CA LYS A 153 3.63 5.67 -16.67
C LYS A 153 2.63 5.59 -15.52
N MET A 154 1.54 6.35 -15.58
CA MET A 154 0.44 6.25 -14.61
C MET A 154 -0.33 4.93 -14.73
N ALA A 155 -0.56 4.45 -15.95
CA ALA A 155 -1.22 3.18 -16.21
C ALA A 155 -0.43 1.98 -15.65
N LEU A 156 0.90 2.04 -15.69
CA LEU A 156 1.78 1.07 -15.03
C LEU A 156 1.56 1.03 -13.51
N TRP A 157 1.40 2.20 -12.89
CA TRP A 157 1.15 2.31 -11.44
C TRP A 157 -0.26 1.84 -11.09
N TYR A 158 -1.25 2.20 -11.91
CA TYR A 158 -2.64 1.71 -11.79
C TYR A 158 -2.68 0.18 -11.74
N GLU A 159 -2.05 -0.48 -12.71
CA GLU A 159 -2.05 -1.94 -12.79
C GLU A 159 -1.24 -2.59 -11.65
N GLU A 160 -0.18 -1.94 -11.17
CA GLU A 160 0.51 -2.37 -9.96
C GLU A 160 -0.36 -2.28 -8.70
N MET A 161 -1.11 -1.19 -8.55
CA MET A 161 -2.00 -1.02 -7.41
C MET A 161 -3.20 -1.97 -7.44
N LYS A 162 -3.68 -2.38 -8.62
CA LYS A 162 -4.66 -3.48 -8.74
C LYS A 162 -4.12 -4.80 -8.21
N ARG A 163 -2.88 -5.17 -8.57
CA ARG A 163 -2.23 -6.37 -8.00
C ARG A 163 -2.07 -6.26 -6.49
N ASN A 164 -1.79 -5.07 -5.99
CA ASN A 164 -1.67 -4.82 -4.55
C ASN A 164 -3.02 -4.89 -3.82
N LEU A 165 -4.11 -4.41 -4.42
CA LEU A 165 -5.46 -4.59 -3.86
C LEU A 165 -5.83 -6.06 -3.77
N GLU A 166 -5.53 -6.85 -4.80
CA GLU A 166 -5.77 -8.30 -4.77
C GLU A 166 -5.01 -8.99 -3.63
N ARG A 167 -3.70 -8.71 -3.52
CA ARG A 167 -2.87 -9.21 -2.41
C ARG A 167 -3.39 -8.76 -1.05
N PHE A 168 -3.82 -7.50 -0.95
CA PHE A 168 -4.39 -6.95 0.28
C PHE A 168 -5.66 -7.67 0.68
N ASN A 169 -6.57 -7.94 -0.26
CA ASN A 169 -7.80 -8.67 0.03
C ASN A 169 -7.52 -10.07 0.58
N GLN A 170 -6.56 -10.79 -0.03
CA GLN A 170 -6.13 -12.11 0.44
C GLN A 170 -5.49 -12.04 1.84
N ALA A 171 -4.62 -11.05 2.07
CA ALA A 171 -3.99 -10.83 3.36
C ALA A 171 -4.98 -10.45 4.47
N ALA A 172 -5.94 -9.57 4.16
CA ALA A 172 -7.01 -9.16 5.06
C ALA A 172 -7.88 -10.36 5.44
N GLU A 173 -8.32 -11.17 4.46
CA GLU A 173 -9.05 -12.41 4.74
C GLU A 173 -8.23 -13.36 5.63
N GLY A 174 -6.92 -13.46 5.41
CA GLY A 174 -6.03 -14.31 6.21
C GLY A 174 -5.93 -13.96 7.70
N VAL A 175 -6.17 -12.70 8.09
CA VAL A 175 -6.17 -12.22 9.48
C VAL A 175 -7.56 -11.99 10.06
N GLU A 176 -8.63 -12.04 9.25
CA GLU A 176 -10.02 -11.89 9.70
C GLU A 176 -10.59 -13.20 10.28
N PHE A 177 -9.82 -13.81 11.19
CA PHE A 177 -10.17 -15.03 11.90
C PHE A 177 -10.31 -14.78 13.40
N GLY A 178 -11.29 -15.40 14.05
CA GLY A 178 -11.38 -15.45 15.51
C GLY A 178 -10.92 -16.80 16.06
N LYS A 179 -10.66 -16.85 17.37
CA LYS A 179 -10.48 -18.10 18.09
C LYS A 179 -11.15 -18.06 19.46
N ILE A 180 -11.93 -19.09 19.78
CA ILE A 180 -12.56 -19.30 21.08
C ILE A 180 -12.53 -20.80 21.37
N SER A 181 -11.34 -21.25 21.77
CA SER A 181 -10.99 -22.68 21.85
C SER A 181 -10.37 -23.05 23.20
N GLY A 182 -10.29 -22.07 24.11
CA GLY A 182 -9.79 -22.23 25.46
C GLY A 182 -8.27 -22.31 25.55
N ALA A 183 -7.81 -22.87 26.66
CA ALA A 183 -6.43 -22.75 27.12
C ALA A 183 -5.36 -23.31 26.18
N VAL A 184 -5.66 -24.35 25.39
CA VAL A 184 -4.68 -24.99 24.48
C VAL A 184 -5.31 -25.37 23.13
N GLY A 185 -6.46 -24.79 22.78
CA GLY A 185 -7.08 -25.01 21.47
C GLY A 185 -7.89 -26.30 21.31
N THR A 186 -8.29 -26.92 22.42
CA THR A 186 -8.94 -28.25 22.42
C THR A 186 -10.43 -28.23 22.72
N TYR A 187 -11.01 -27.05 22.97
CA TYR A 187 -12.43 -26.90 23.33
C TYR A 187 -12.82 -27.64 24.64
N ALA A 188 -11.84 -28.00 25.48
CA ALA A 188 -12.09 -28.83 26.67
C ALA A 188 -13.07 -28.20 27.68
N ASN A 189 -13.11 -26.86 27.74
CA ASN A 189 -13.97 -26.10 28.65
C ASN A 189 -14.91 -25.15 27.91
N ILE A 190 -15.03 -25.27 26.59
CA ILE A 190 -15.84 -24.37 25.77
C ILE A 190 -16.37 -25.06 24.52
N ASP A 191 -17.67 -24.98 24.27
CA ASP A 191 -18.28 -25.60 23.10
C ASP A 191 -17.86 -24.88 21.80
N PRO A 192 -17.45 -25.59 20.73
CA PRO A 192 -17.12 -24.98 19.43
C PRO A 192 -18.23 -24.10 18.82
N PHE A 193 -19.50 -24.32 19.22
CA PHE A 193 -20.61 -23.45 18.85
C PHE A 193 -20.40 -22.00 19.31
N VAL A 194 -19.78 -21.80 20.47
CA VAL A 194 -19.47 -20.46 20.99
C VAL A 194 -18.54 -19.70 20.05
N GLU A 195 -17.47 -20.36 19.59
CA GLU A 195 -16.55 -19.78 18.61
C GLU A 195 -17.26 -19.42 17.31
N LYS A 196 -18.05 -20.35 16.76
CA LYS A 196 -18.80 -20.13 15.53
C LYS A 196 -19.74 -18.93 15.66
N PHE A 197 -20.51 -18.86 16.75
CA PHE A 197 -21.48 -17.80 17.00
C PHE A 197 -20.80 -16.43 17.11
N VAL A 198 -19.75 -16.32 17.93
CA VAL A 198 -19.04 -15.05 18.13
C VAL A 198 -18.38 -14.59 16.82
N CYS A 199 -17.69 -15.49 16.12
CA CYS A 199 -17.04 -15.16 14.85
C CYS A 199 -18.07 -14.69 13.81
N GLU A 200 -19.20 -15.39 13.66
CA GLU A 200 -20.26 -15.01 12.72
C GLU A 200 -20.82 -13.61 13.03
N LYS A 201 -21.06 -13.30 14.31
CA LYS A 201 -21.59 -12.00 14.75
C LYS A 201 -20.61 -10.85 14.54
N LEU A 202 -19.31 -11.11 14.63
CA LEU A 202 -18.24 -10.14 14.37
C LEU A 202 -17.82 -10.10 12.89
N GLY A 203 -18.41 -10.95 12.04
CA GLY A 203 -18.03 -11.09 10.63
C GLY A 203 -16.61 -11.65 10.42
N LEU A 204 -16.15 -12.49 11.35
CA LEU A 204 -14.88 -13.21 11.30
C LEU A 204 -15.12 -14.69 10.95
N GLN A 205 -14.06 -15.38 10.52
CA GLN A 205 -14.08 -16.83 10.36
C GLN A 205 -13.51 -17.52 11.61
N PRO A 206 -14.09 -18.64 12.10
CA PRO A 206 -13.46 -19.41 13.16
C PRO A 206 -12.18 -20.08 12.65
N ALA A 207 -11.10 -20.04 13.43
CA ALA A 207 -9.86 -20.73 13.09
C ALA A 207 -10.11 -22.25 13.02
N PRO A 208 -9.81 -22.95 11.89
CA PRO A 208 -10.10 -24.38 11.77
C PRO A 208 -9.38 -25.25 12.81
N LEU A 209 -8.21 -24.77 13.25
CA LEU A 209 -7.45 -25.28 14.38
C LEU A 209 -6.71 -24.08 14.98
N SER A 210 -6.68 -24.01 16.31
CA SER A 210 -5.92 -23.01 17.04
C SER A 210 -5.15 -23.68 18.18
N THR A 211 -4.17 -22.95 18.73
CA THR A 211 -3.56 -23.29 20.01
C THR A 211 -4.21 -22.40 21.07
N GLN A 212 -3.47 -21.97 22.09
CA GLN A 212 -3.95 -20.88 22.95
C GLN A 212 -4.10 -19.57 22.16
N THR A 213 -3.54 -19.46 20.94
CA THR A 213 -3.61 -18.28 20.07
C THR A 213 -3.96 -18.61 18.63
N LEU A 214 -4.27 -17.57 17.84
CA LEU A 214 -4.13 -17.63 16.40
C LEU A 214 -2.66 -17.83 16.01
N GLN A 215 -2.43 -18.45 14.86
CA GLN A 215 -1.09 -18.67 14.33
C GLN A 215 -0.55 -17.39 13.69
N ARG A 216 0.70 -17.03 14.00
CA ARG A 216 1.29 -15.73 13.65
C ARG A 216 1.77 -15.63 12.20
N ASP A 217 1.77 -16.72 11.44
CA ASP A 217 1.99 -16.72 10.00
C ASP A 217 0.97 -15.83 9.25
N ARG A 218 -0.27 -15.78 9.75
CA ARG A 218 -1.33 -14.88 9.26
C ARG A 218 -0.91 -13.41 9.35
N HIS A 219 -0.40 -13.01 10.50
CA HIS A 219 0.01 -11.65 10.81
C HIS A 219 1.30 -11.28 10.04
N ALA A 220 2.23 -12.23 9.88
CA ALA A 220 3.43 -12.06 9.07
C ALA A 220 3.10 -11.84 7.60
N HIS A 221 2.22 -12.66 7.02
CA HIS A 221 1.74 -12.48 5.63
C HIS A 221 1.07 -11.11 5.46
N TYR A 222 0.17 -10.74 6.38
CA TYR A 222 -0.49 -9.44 6.39
C TYR A 222 0.50 -8.28 6.39
N MET A 223 1.46 -8.28 7.31
CA MET A 223 2.48 -7.24 7.40
C MET A 223 3.38 -7.19 6.15
N GLY A 224 3.72 -8.35 5.58
CA GLY A 224 4.47 -8.44 4.33
C GLY A 224 3.74 -7.75 3.17
N VAL A 225 2.43 -7.92 3.07
CA VAL A 225 1.62 -7.24 2.06
C VAL A 225 1.52 -5.73 2.32
N LEU A 226 1.31 -5.28 3.57
CA LEU A 226 1.31 -3.85 3.88
C LEU A 226 2.64 -3.19 3.51
N ALA A 227 3.76 -3.84 3.83
CA ALA A 227 5.10 -3.37 3.49
C ALA A 227 5.35 -3.33 1.97
N LEU A 228 4.81 -4.29 1.21
CA LEU A 228 4.91 -4.30 -0.25
C LEU A 228 4.13 -3.13 -0.89
N ILE A 229 2.95 -2.83 -0.37
CA ILE A 229 2.15 -1.67 -0.80
C ILE A 229 2.93 -0.38 -0.55
N ALA A 230 3.44 -0.21 0.67
CA ALA A 230 4.26 0.94 1.04
C ALA A 230 5.50 1.10 0.15
N THR A 231 6.12 -0.02 -0.23
CA THR A 231 7.29 -0.04 -1.13
C THR A 231 6.92 0.34 -2.56
N SER A 232 5.72 -0.04 -3.03
CA SER A 232 5.20 0.40 -4.34
C SER A 232 4.96 1.92 -4.34
N ILE A 233 4.42 2.47 -3.25
CA ILE A 233 4.29 3.94 -3.06
C ILE A 233 5.66 4.61 -3.08
N GLU A 234 6.68 4.05 -2.42
CA GLU A 234 8.05 4.58 -2.49
C GLU A 234 8.59 4.60 -3.92
N LYS A 235 8.34 3.57 -4.73
CA LYS A 235 8.74 3.55 -6.15
C LYS A 235 8.14 4.73 -6.91
N PHE A 236 6.84 4.98 -6.73
CA PHE A 236 6.15 6.10 -7.38
C PHE A 236 6.68 7.46 -6.89
N ALA A 237 6.91 7.58 -5.59
CA ALA A 237 7.47 8.78 -4.98
C ALA A 237 8.89 9.08 -5.46
N VAL A 238 9.73 8.05 -5.65
CA VAL A 238 11.08 8.18 -6.23
C VAL A 238 11.01 8.70 -7.66
N GLU A 239 10.05 8.23 -8.46
CA GLU A 239 9.84 8.75 -9.82
C GLU A 239 9.47 10.24 -9.81
N ILE A 240 8.51 10.66 -8.98
CA ILE A 240 8.13 12.08 -8.85
C ILE A 240 9.35 12.92 -8.46
N ARG A 241 10.16 12.45 -7.51
CA ARG A 241 11.41 13.12 -7.11
C ARG A 241 12.39 13.24 -8.28
N GLY A 242 12.51 12.21 -9.12
CA GLY A 242 13.34 12.21 -10.33
C GLY A 242 12.85 13.22 -11.36
N LEU A 243 11.55 13.22 -11.66
CA LEU A 243 10.92 14.07 -12.65
C LEU A 243 10.83 15.55 -12.21
N GLN A 244 10.83 15.83 -10.90
CA GLN A 244 10.86 17.18 -10.33
C GLN A 244 12.27 17.76 -10.17
N LYS A 245 13.34 16.99 -10.45
CA LYS A 245 14.71 17.54 -10.48
C LYS A 245 14.78 18.77 -11.37
N SER A 246 15.56 19.78 -10.97
CA SER A 246 15.66 21.07 -11.66
C SER A 246 16.04 20.95 -13.13
N GLU A 247 16.90 20.00 -13.46
CA GLU A 247 17.34 19.74 -14.83
C GLU A 247 16.19 19.17 -15.67
N THR A 248 15.24 18.45 -15.06
CA THR A 248 14.16 17.74 -15.76
C THR A 248 12.86 18.54 -15.77
N ARG A 249 12.31 18.83 -14.58
CA ARG A 249 11.08 19.60 -14.34
C ARG A 249 9.90 19.18 -15.21
N GLU A 250 9.69 17.87 -15.34
CA GLU A 250 8.56 17.29 -16.08
C GLU A 250 7.29 17.24 -15.23
N VAL A 251 7.45 17.14 -13.91
CA VAL A 251 6.36 17.22 -12.94
C VAL A 251 6.77 18.05 -11.72
N GLU A 252 5.81 18.46 -10.92
CA GLU A 252 6.04 19.14 -9.65
C GLU A 252 4.88 18.89 -8.68
N GLU A 253 5.19 18.54 -7.43
CA GLU A 253 4.20 18.51 -6.34
C GLU A 253 3.50 19.86 -6.22
N PHE A 254 2.17 19.85 -6.08
CA PHE A 254 1.39 21.08 -5.99
C PHE A 254 1.92 22.00 -4.88
N PHE A 255 2.17 23.26 -5.24
CA PHE A 255 2.71 24.26 -4.34
C PHE A 255 1.64 25.33 -4.05
N ALA A 256 1.06 25.26 -2.85
CA ALA A 256 -0.07 26.11 -2.48
C ALA A 256 0.34 27.58 -2.31
N LYS A 257 -0.62 28.50 -2.53
CA LYS A 257 -0.42 29.93 -2.24
C LYS A 257 -0.10 30.11 -0.74
N GLY A 258 1.05 30.70 -0.44
CA GLY A 258 1.54 30.89 0.93
C GLY A 258 2.46 29.79 1.47
N GLN A 259 2.61 28.67 0.75
CA GLN A 259 3.60 27.65 1.09
C GLN A 259 5.02 28.23 0.93
N LYS A 260 5.91 27.94 1.89
CA LYS A 260 7.34 28.28 1.79
C LYS A 260 8.12 27.00 1.51
N GLY A 261 8.85 26.96 0.40
CA GLY A 261 9.64 25.78 0.03
C GLY A 261 11.04 25.73 0.63
N SER A 262 11.51 26.84 1.21
CA SER A 262 12.75 26.94 1.98
C SER A 262 12.69 28.16 2.90
N SER A 263 13.42 28.14 4.00
CA SER A 263 13.60 29.29 4.90
C SER A 263 14.44 30.42 4.28
N ALA A 264 15.35 30.08 3.35
CA ALA A 264 16.35 31.01 2.82
C ALA A 264 16.29 31.21 1.29
N MET A 265 15.63 30.32 0.55
CA MET A 265 15.63 30.33 -0.93
C MET A 265 14.20 30.42 -1.47
N PRO A 266 13.70 31.63 -1.83
CA PRO A 266 12.31 31.85 -2.24
C PRO A 266 11.86 31.07 -3.48
N HIS A 267 12.80 30.67 -4.35
CA HIS A 267 12.51 29.93 -5.59
C HIS A 267 12.39 28.40 -5.38
N LYS A 268 12.76 27.88 -4.21
CA LYS A 268 12.92 26.43 -4.01
C LYS A 268 11.55 25.73 -3.95
N ARG A 269 11.33 24.75 -4.83
CA ARG A 269 10.15 23.87 -4.84
C ARG A 269 10.61 22.42 -4.71
N ASN A 270 10.23 21.74 -3.64
CA ASN A 270 10.76 20.43 -3.28
C ASN A 270 9.66 19.35 -3.27
N PRO A 271 9.98 18.11 -3.66
CA PRO A 271 9.07 16.97 -3.60
C PRO A 271 8.99 16.37 -2.17
N ILE A 272 8.70 17.20 -1.15
CA ILE A 272 8.79 16.79 0.27
C ILE A 272 7.74 15.75 0.66
N ALA A 273 6.59 15.70 0.00
CA ALA A 273 5.60 14.69 0.30
C ALA A 273 6.06 13.31 -0.20
N SER A 274 6.65 13.26 -1.40
CA SER A 274 7.27 12.05 -1.95
C SER A 274 8.49 11.60 -1.14
N GLU A 275 9.32 12.54 -0.65
CA GLU A 275 10.40 12.22 0.29
C GLU A 275 9.88 11.64 1.60
N ASN A 276 8.77 12.17 2.13
CA ASN A 276 8.12 11.63 3.32
C ASN A 276 7.62 10.20 3.09
N MET A 277 7.04 9.88 1.92
CA MET A 277 6.60 8.51 1.60
C MET A 277 7.77 7.52 1.60
N ALA A 278 8.93 7.90 1.07
CA ALA A 278 10.12 7.05 1.10
C ALA A 278 10.59 6.76 2.54
N GLY A 279 10.52 7.74 3.44
CA GLY A 279 10.80 7.55 4.86
C GLY A 279 9.82 6.56 5.52
N MET A 280 8.53 6.75 5.30
CA MET A 280 7.48 5.89 5.87
C MET A 280 7.56 4.45 5.37
N ALA A 281 7.83 4.24 4.08
CA ALA A 281 8.00 2.91 3.50
C ALA A 281 9.14 2.11 4.14
N ARG A 282 10.23 2.79 4.52
CA ARG A 282 11.37 2.16 5.23
C ARG A 282 10.97 1.66 6.60
N VAL A 283 10.16 2.43 7.34
CA VAL A 283 9.64 2.06 8.66
C VAL A 283 8.73 0.83 8.55
N LEU A 284 7.77 0.84 7.62
CA LEU A 284 6.86 -0.29 7.38
C LEU A 284 7.61 -1.59 7.03
N ARG A 285 8.68 -1.52 6.23
CA ARG A 285 9.52 -2.69 5.94
C ARG A 285 10.26 -3.21 7.17
N GLY A 286 10.59 -2.37 8.14
CA GLY A 286 11.14 -2.80 9.42
C GLY A 286 10.14 -3.64 10.22
N TYR A 287 8.88 -3.20 10.28
CA TYR A 287 7.81 -3.94 10.96
C TYR A 287 7.53 -5.31 10.35
N MET A 288 7.72 -5.47 9.04
CA MET A 288 7.64 -6.78 8.39
C MET A 288 8.62 -7.78 9.03
N VAL A 289 9.88 -7.39 9.28
CA VAL A 289 10.85 -8.28 9.92
C VAL A 289 10.37 -8.71 11.29
N THR A 290 9.92 -7.76 12.12
CA THR A 290 9.35 -8.03 13.44
C THR A 290 8.16 -9.00 13.38
N ALA A 291 7.27 -8.85 12.40
CA ALA A 291 6.12 -9.74 12.25
C ALA A 291 6.52 -11.19 11.88
N TYR A 292 7.57 -11.36 11.07
CA TYR A 292 8.10 -12.68 10.73
C TYR A 292 8.79 -13.33 11.93
N ASP A 293 9.50 -12.54 12.74
CA ASP A 293 10.13 -13.02 13.98
C ASP A 293 9.12 -13.41 15.07
N ASN A 294 7.84 -13.00 14.94
CA ASN A 294 6.74 -13.42 15.84
C ASN A 294 6.15 -14.80 15.49
N VAL A 295 6.52 -15.41 14.34
CA VAL A 295 5.97 -16.70 13.91
C VAL A 295 6.40 -17.90 14.78
N PRO A 296 7.70 -18.08 15.14
CA PRO A 296 8.16 -19.27 15.86
C PRO A 296 7.87 -19.20 17.38
N LEU A 297 6.58 -19.11 17.73
CA LEU A 297 6.15 -19.22 19.13
C LEU A 297 6.36 -20.64 19.68
N TRP A 298 6.59 -20.74 20.99
CA TRP A 298 6.87 -22.02 21.65
C TRP A 298 5.59 -22.75 22.06
N HIS A 299 5.51 -24.04 21.71
CA HIS A 299 4.40 -24.94 22.07
C HIS A 299 3.03 -24.35 21.71
N GLU A 300 2.07 -24.38 22.63
CA GLU A 300 0.72 -23.85 22.40
C GLU A 300 0.65 -22.32 22.49
N ARG A 301 1.67 -21.66 23.07
CA ARG A 301 2.07 -20.26 22.86
C ARG A 301 3.14 -19.82 23.86
N ASP A 302 3.91 -18.82 23.45
CA ASP A 302 4.45 -17.79 24.35
C ASP A 302 3.83 -16.42 23.99
N ILE A 303 4.12 -15.39 24.79
CA ILE A 303 3.49 -14.06 24.65
C ILE A 303 4.41 -13.00 24.04
N SER A 304 5.59 -13.40 23.52
CA SER A 304 6.57 -12.46 22.95
C SER A 304 5.99 -11.60 21.83
N HIS A 305 5.10 -12.17 21.00
CA HIS A 305 4.42 -11.45 19.93
C HIS A 305 3.60 -10.25 20.42
N SER A 306 3.02 -10.30 21.64
CA SER A 306 2.02 -9.32 22.09
C SER A 306 2.63 -7.93 22.27
N SER A 307 3.84 -7.85 22.83
CA SER A 307 4.52 -6.56 23.01
C SER A 307 4.93 -5.94 21.68
N ALA A 308 5.37 -6.76 20.73
CA ALA A 308 5.70 -6.33 19.37
C ALA A 308 4.43 -5.89 18.60
N GLU A 309 3.37 -6.68 18.63
CA GLU A 309 2.09 -6.42 17.94
C GLU A 309 1.40 -5.14 18.41
N ARG A 310 1.53 -4.80 19.70
CA ARG A 310 1.06 -3.51 20.26
C ARG A 310 1.72 -2.29 19.61
N ILE A 311 2.91 -2.46 19.04
CA ILE A 311 3.61 -1.41 18.30
C ILE A 311 3.29 -1.56 16.81
N ILE A 312 3.59 -2.72 16.22
CA ILE A 312 3.65 -2.83 14.77
C ILE A 312 2.28 -2.82 14.09
N LEU A 313 1.21 -3.36 14.71
CA LEU A 313 -0.11 -3.43 14.06
C LEU A 313 -0.79 -2.06 13.99
N PRO A 314 -0.88 -1.27 15.08
CA PRO A 314 -1.35 0.11 14.99
C PRO A 314 -0.45 0.92 14.06
N ASP A 315 0.87 0.81 14.22
CA ASP A 315 1.79 1.68 13.51
C ASP A 315 1.76 1.44 12.01
N ALA A 316 1.76 0.19 11.55
CA ALA A 316 1.73 -0.14 10.14
C ALA A 316 0.42 0.28 9.47
N THR A 317 -0.72 0.00 10.10
CA THR A 317 -2.03 0.33 9.52
C THR A 317 -2.28 1.84 9.48
N ILE A 318 -1.90 2.57 10.55
CA ILE A 318 -1.91 4.04 10.60
C ILE A 318 -1.00 4.61 9.51
N ALA A 319 0.24 4.14 9.44
CA ALA A 319 1.21 4.64 8.47
C ALA A 319 0.75 4.42 7.03
N LEU A 320 0.22 3.24 6.70
CA LEU A 320 -0.24 2.92 5.35
C LEU A 320 -1.47 3.73 4.95
N ASN A 321 -2.46 3.86 5.84
CA ASN A 321 -3.62 4.74 5.63
C ASN A 321 -3.21 6.18 5.34
N TYR A 322 -2.25 6.72 6.11
CA TYR A 322 -1.69 8.03 5.88
C TYR A 322 -0.95 8.13 4.54
N MET A 323 -0.13 7.12 4.19
CA MET A 323 0.62 7.10 2.93
C MET A 323 -0.30 7.09 1.71
N LEU A 324 -1.31 6.21 1.69
CA LEU A 324 -2.26 6.09 0.57
C LEU A 324 -2.99 7.42 0.32
N ASN A 325 -3.43 8.09 1.40
CA ASN A 325 -4.18 9.34 1.28
C ASN A 325 -3.30 10.54 0.96
N ARG A 326 -2.14 10.65 1.61
CA ARG A 326 -1.21 11.76 1.33
C ARG A 326 -0.66 11.64 -0.09
N PHE A 327 -0.22 10.45 -0.49
CA PHE A 327 0.34 10.25 -1.83
C PHE A 327 -0.73 10.27 -2.92
N GLY A 328 -1.94 9.76 -2.65
CA GLY A 328 -3.09 9.93 -3.54
C GLY A 328 -3.37 11.41 -3.84
N ASN A 329 -3.34 12.27 -2.82
CA ASN A 329 -3.47 13.72 -3.01
C ASN A 329 -2.29 14.34 -3.77
N VAL A 330 -1.06 13.83 -3.59
CA VAL A 330 0.09 14.26 -4.39
C VAL A 330 -0.13 13.96 -5.86
N VAL A 331 -0.51 12.73 -6.21
CA VAL A 331 -0.75 12.31 -7.61
C VAL A 331 -1.93 13.05 -8.22
N LYS A 332 -3.04 13.15 -7.48
CA LYS A 332 -4.25 13.86 -7.94
C LYS A 332 -3.96 15.32 -8.33
N ASN A 333 -3.17 16.02 -7.50
CA ASN A 333 -2.86 17.43 -7.71
C ASN A 333 -1.49 17.66 -8.39
N LEU A 334 -0.83 16.60 -8.88
CA LEU A 334 0.51 16.70 -9.45
C LEU A 334 0.48 17.63 -10.66
N THR A 335 1.33 18.67 -10.64
CA THR A 335 1.47 19.56 -11.80
C THR A 335 2.33 18.83 -12.83
N VAL A 336 1.81 18.66 -14.03
CA VAL A 336 2.51 18.06 -15.17
C VAL A 336 2.86 19.18 -16.16
N TYR A 337 4.07 19.13 -16.72
CA TYR A 337 4.58 20.12 -17.68
C TYR A 337 4.85 19.46 -19.04
N PRO A 338 3.82 19.23 -19.89
CA PRO A 338 3.97 18.61 -21.20
C PRO A 338 4.99 19.32 -22.10
N GLU A 339 5.10 20.64 -21.99
CA GLU A 339 6.06 21.45 -22.72
C GLU A 339 7.50 21.17 -22.30
N ASN A 340 7.76 20.93 -21.00
CA ASN A 340 9.09 20.53 -20.53
C ASN A 340 9.40 19.09 -20.94
N MET A 341 8.43 18.18 -20.88
CA MET A 341 8.59 16.80 -21.36
C MET A 341 8.99 16.78 -22.83
N LYS A 342 8.28 17.53 -23.68
CA LYS A 342 8.60 17.68 -25.10
C LYS A 342 9.99 18.29 -25.31
N ARG A 343 10.30 19.42 -24.65
CA ARG A 343 11.64 20.05 -24.72
C ARG A 343 12.75 19.07 -24.33
N ASN A 344 12.52 18.23 -23.32
CA ASN A 344 13.55 17.31 -22.85
C ASN A 344 13.88 16.22 -23.87
N MET A 345 12.92 15.80 -24.72
CA MET A 345 13.17 14.82 -25.78
C MET A 345 14.24 15.29 -26.76
N ASP A 346 14.30 16.59 -27.04
CA ASP A 346 15.24 17.19 -27.98
C ASP A 346 16.64 17.43 -27.39
N ARG A 347 16.83 17.28 -26.07
CA ARG A 347 18.12 17.55 -25.40
C ARG A 347 19.24 16.60 -25.80
N THR A 348 18.90 15.45 -26.36
CA THR A 348 19.84 14.48 -26.90
C THR A 348 19.90 14.56 -28.42
N LEU A 349 19.53 15.70 -29.01
CA LEU A 349 19.81 16.08 -30.40
C LEU A 349 19.29 15.09 -31.45
N GLY A 350 18.18 14.41 -31.17
CA GLY A 350 17.58 13.39 -32.05
C GLY A 350 18.18 11.99 -31.93
N LEU A 351 19.17 11.77 -31.05
CA LEU A 351 19.81 10.45 -30.87
C LEU A 351 18.86 9.33 -30.45
N ILE A 352 17.72 9.69 -29.84
CA ILE A 352 16.65 8.77 -29.43
C ILE A 352 16.02 8.04 -30.64
N PHE A 353 16.23 8.54 -31.86
CA PHE A 353 15.74 7.95 -33.10
C PHE A 353 16.77 7.06 -33.80
N SER A 354 17.98 6.91 -33.25
CA SER A 354 19.05 6.09 -33.84
C SER A 354 18.64 4.66 -34.15
N GLN A 355 17.82 4.03 -33.29
CA GLN A 355 17.29 2.70 -33.54
C GLN A 355 16.33 2.65 -34.73
N GLN A 356 15.49 3.68 -34.93
CA GLN A 356 14.58 3.73 -36.09
C GLN A 356 15.36 3.86 -37.40
N VAL A 357 16.40 4.70 -37.43
CA VAL A 357 17.28 4.83 -38.61
C VAL A 357 17.96 3.49 -38.90
N LEU A 358 18.52 2.84 -37.87
CA LEU A 358 19.17 1.54 -38.01
C LEU A 358 18.23 0.47 -38.56
N LEU A 359 17.02 0.35 -38.01
CA LEU A 359 16.04 -0.65 -38.46
C LEU A 359 15.59 -0.38 -39.90
N THR A 360 15.37 0.89 -40.26
CA THR A 360 14.96 1.25 -41.63
C THR A 360 16.07 0.92 -42.64
N LEU A 361 17.34 1.09 -42.28
CA LEU A 361 18.47 0.66 -43.13
C LEU A 361 18.52 -0.87 -43.32
N ILE A 362 18.20 -1.64 -42.28
CA ILE A 362 18.07 -3.11 -42.38
C ILE A 362 16.91 -3.48 -43.32
N ASP A 363 15.77 -2.82 -43.19
CA ASP A 363 14.61 -3.04 -44.06
C ASP A 363 14.89 -2.69 -45.54
N LYS A 364 15.88 -1.83 -45.78
CA LYS A 364 16.42 -1.49 -47.12
C LYS A 364 17.52 -2.42 -47.61
N GLY A 365 17.88 -3.45 -46.84
CA GLY A 365 18.75 -4.54 -47.27
C GLY A 365 20.17 -4.52 -46.71
N LEU A 366 20.51 -3.61 -45.79
CA LEU A 366 21.78 -3.74 -45.06
C LEU A 366 21.73 -4.87 -44.04
N SER A 367 22.88 -5.50 -43.80
CA SER A 367 23.04 -6.34 -42.63
C SER A 367 22.96 -5.50 -41.35
N ARG A 368 22.67 -6.15 -40.22
CA ARG A 368 22.60 -5.47 -38.92
C ARG A 368 23.92 -4.78 -38.56
N GLU A 369 25.06 -5.43 -38.83
CA GLU A 369 26.39 -4.89 -38.54
C GLU A 369 26.67 -3.66 -39.40
N GLU A 370 26.40 -3.72 -40.71
CA GLU A 370 26.57 -2.56 -41.60
C GLU A 370 25.68 -1.38 -41.20
N ALA A 371 24.41 -1.63 -40.85
CA ALA A 371 23.51 -0.57 -40.40
C ALA A 371 23.97 0.04 -39.07
N TYR A 372 24.45 -0.80 -38.13
CA TYR A 372 24.97 -0.35 -36.84
C TYR A 372 26.24 0.49 -37.00
N ASP A 373 27.20 0.01 -37.78
CA ASP A 373 28.48 0.69 -38.05
C ASP A 373 28.30 1.95 -38.89
N THR A 374 27.18 2.08 -39.62
CA THR A 374 26.78 3.33 -40.28
C THR A 374 26.23 4.36 -39.28
N VAL A 375 25.36 3.92 -38.36
CA VAL A 375 24.63 4.82 -37.45
C VAL A 375 25.46 5.24 -36.24
N GLN A 376 26.22 4.32 -35.63
CA GLN A 376 26.92 4.57 -34.37
C GLN A 376 27.94 5.73 -34.47
N PRO A 377 28.81 5.83 -35.49
CA PRO A 377 29.76 6.93 -35.59
C PRO A 377 29.05 8.30 -35.68
N LYS A 378 27.92 8.37 -36.40
CA LYS A 378 27.11 9.60 -36.49
C LYS A 378 26.44 9.94 -35.17
N ALA A 379 25.99 8.94 -34.42
CA ALA A 379 25.44 9.13 -33.09
C ALA A 379 26.50 9.68 -32.12
N MET A 380 27.70 9.11 -32.13
CA MET A 380 28.83 9.57 -31.32
C MET A 380 29.27 10.98 -31.72
N GLU A 381 29.34 11.27 -33.02
CA GLU A 381 29.66 12.60 -33.53
C GLU A 381 28.64 13.65 -33.10
N ALA A 382 27.33 13.36 -33.18
CA ALA A 382 26.28 14.25 -32.71
C ALA A 382 26.45 14.58 -31.22
N TRP A 383 26.81 13.58 -30.42
CA TRP A 383 27.03 13.73 -28.98
C TRP A 383 28.29 14.55 -28.67
N GLU A 384 29.43 14.23 -29.27
CA GLU A 384 30.69 14.90 -28.99
C GLU A 384 30.71 16.35 -29.49
N LYS A 385 30.13 16.60 -30.67
CA LYS A 385 30.12 17.92 -31.31
C LYS A 385 28.89 18.75 -30.99
N GLN A 386 27.90 18.18 -30.28
CA GLN A 386 26.63 18.83 -29.93
C GLN A 386 25.89 19.36 -31.16
N ILE A 387 25.77 18.54 -32.20
CA ILE A 387 25.07 18.84 -33.45
C ILE A 387 23.89 17.89 -33.68
N SER A 388 22.95 18.28 -34.54
CA SER A 388 21.76 17.49 -34.86
C SER A 388 22.14 16.13 -35.45
N PHE A 389 21.69 15.05 -34.80
CA PHE A 389 21.86 13.69 -35.32
C PHE A 389 21.13 13.53 -36.67
N LYS A 390 19.97 14.17 -36.85
CA LYS A 390 19.23 14.14 -38.12
C LYS A 390 20.08 14.70 -39.27
N THR A 391 20.74 15.83 -39.05
CA THR A 391 21.59 16.45 -40.08
C THR A 391 22.77 15.55 -40.45
N LEU A 392 23.40 14.90 -39.48
CA LEU A 392 24.48 13.94 -39.74
C LEU A 392 24.02 12.70 -40.52
N ILE A 393 22.76 12.28 -40.34
CA ILE A 393 22.14 11.20 -41.11
C ILE A 393 21.80 11.66 -42.53
N GLU A 394 21.26 12.86 -42.69
CA GLU A 394 20.94 13.45 -44.00
C GLU A 394 22.18 13.65 -44.89
N GLU A 395 23.34 13.90 -44.29
CA GLU A 395 24.63 14.09 -44.99
C GLU A 395 25.37 12.77 -45.27
N ASP A 396 24.94 11.65 -44.71
CA ASP A 396 25.63 10.37 -44.87
C ASP A 396 25.36 9.72 -46.23
N ALA A 397 26.44 9.39 -46.96
CA ALA A 397 26.34 8.86 -48.32
C ALA A 397 25.66 7.49 -48.42
N THR A 398 25.80 6.64 -47.39
CA THR A 398 25.14 5.32 -47.35
C THR A 398 23.65 5.49 -47.12
N VAL A 399 23.27 6.39 -46.21
CA VAL A 399 21.87 6.73 -45.94
C VAL A 399 21.21 7.32 -47.19
N GLN A 400 21.82 8.34 -47.82
CA GLN A 400 21.28 8.99 -49.04
C GLN A 400 21.05 8.02 -50.20
N LYS A 401 21.85 6.94 -50.28
CA LYS A 401 21.71 5.92 -51.32
C LYS A 401 20.49 5.02 -51.10
N LEU A 402 20.07 4.81 -49.85
CA LEU A 402 19.06 3.82 -49.48
C LEU A 402 17.72 4.42 -49.05
N LEU A 403 17.74 5.65 -48.53
CA LEU A 403 16.58 6.33 -47.95
C LEU A 403 16.35 7.65 -48.64
N ASN A 404 15.09 7.95 -48.95
CA ASN A 404 14.68 9.28 -49.38
C ASN A 404 14.38 10.19 -48.16
N GLN A 405 14.16 11.49 -48.41
CA GLN A 405 13.93 12.46 -47.34
C GLN A 405 12.68 12.14 -46.49
N ASP A 406 11.59 11.67 -47.10
CA ASP A 406 10.36 11.34 -46.36
C ASP A 406 10.58 10.14 -45.42
N GLU A 407 11.38 9.16 -45.85
CA GLU A 407 11.76 8.00 -45.02
C GLU A 407 12.68 8.40 -43.86
N ILE A 408 13.62 9.32 -44.11
CA ILE A 408 14.43 9.90 -43.04
C ILE A 408 13.54 10.67 -42.08
N ASP A 409 12.66 11.55 -42.56
CA ASP A 409 11.75 12.35 -41.73
C ASP A 409 10.85 11.46 -40.86
N ALA A 410 10.37 10.33 -41.40
CA ALA A 410 9.57 9.36 -40.67
C ALA A 410 10.34 8.70 -39.52
N CYS A 411 11.65 8.44 -39.65
CA CYS A 411 12.47 7.89 -38.57
C CYS A 411 12.53 8.81 -37.35
N PHE A 412 12.42 10.12 -37.56
CA PHE A 412 12.51 11.15 -36.53
C PHE A 412 11.13 11.64 -36.03
N ASP A 413 10.04 10.96 -36.40
CA ASP A 413 8.70 11.26 -35.88
C ASP A 413 8.44 10.56 -34.54
N PRO A 414 8.36 11.28 -33.40
CA PRO A 414 8.11 10.66 -32.10
C PRO A 414 6.75 9.97 -32.02
N ARG A 415 5.77 10.33 -32.86
CA ARG A 415 4.43 9.72 -32.87
C ARG A 415 4.46 8.24 -33.23
N TYR A 416 5.52 7.77 -33.91
CA TYR A 416 5.73 6.35 -34.17
C TYR A 416 5.64 5.50 -32.89
N HIS A 417 6.13 6.03 -31.77
CA HIS A 417 6.15 5.33 -30.47
C HIS A 417 4.77 5.29 -29.79
N LEU A 418 3.79 6.05 -30.30
CA LEU A 418 2.43 6.08 -29.76
C LEU A 418 1.48 5.07 -30.42
N LYS A 419 1.90 4.41 -31.50
CA LYS A 419 1.04 3.54 -32.33
C LYS A 419 0.36 2.38 -31.58
N HIS A 420 0.80 2.05 -30.37
CA HIS A 420 0.24 0.99 -29.53
C HIS A 420 -0.26 1.48 -28.16
N VAL A 421 -0.32 2.79 -27.91
CA VAL A 421 -0.86 3.34 -26.66
C VAL A 421 -2.32 2.90 -26.46
N ASP A 422 -3.16 3.03 -27.49
CA ASP A 422 -4.57 2.61 -27.44
C ASP A 422 -4.74 1.13 -27.10
N ALA A 423 -3.95 0.26 -27.75
CA ALA A 423 -3.99 -1.17 -27.50
C ALA A 423 -3.58 -1.53 -26.06
N ILE A 424 -2.64 -0.78 -25.47
CA ILE A 424 -2.25 -0.97 -24.06
C ILE A 424 -3.37 -0.47 -23.12
N PHE A 425 -3.96 0.70 -23.39
CA PHE A 425 -5.06 1.22 -22.58
C PHE A 425 -6.30 0.32 -22.63
N GLU A 426 -6.60 -0.29 -23.79
CA GLU A 426 -7.66 -1.28 -23.94
C GLU A 426 -7.44 -2.49 -23.05
N ARG A 427 -6.22 -3.06 -23.06
CA ARG A 427 -5.86 -4.20 -22.20
C ARG A 427 -6.01 -3.90 -20.71
N LEU A 428 -5.82 -2.64 -20.33
CA LEU A 428 -5.92 -2.19 -18.93
C LEU A 428 -7.34 -1.78 -18.52
N GLY A 429 -8.30 -1.74 -19.46
CA GLY A 429 -9.66 -1.26 -19.20
C GLY A 429 -9.72 0.26 -18.94
N LEU A 430 -8.85 1.02 -19.60
CA LEU A 430 -8.70 2.48 -19.45
C LEU A 430 -9.26 3.30 -20.63
N ASN A 431 -9.93 2.65 -21.59
CA ASN A 431 -10.55 3.33 -22.73
C ASN A 431 -11.91 3.95 -22.42
#